data_AF-A0A7G3A3R1-F1
#
_entry.id   AF-A0A7G3A3R1-F1
#
_cell.length_a   1.000
_cell.length_b   1.000
_cell.length_c   1.000
_cell.angle_alpha   90.00
_cell.angle_beta   90.00
_cell.angle_gamma   90.00
#
_symmetry.space_group_name_H-M   'P 1'
#
loop_
_entity.id
_entity.type
_entity.pdbx_description
1 polymer ?
#
loop_
_entity_poly.entity_id
_entity_poly.type
_entity_poly.pdbx_seq_one_letter_code
_entity_poly.pdbx_strand_id
1 'polypeptide(L)'
;MTTDIVVDLGLKSAEEIALLATVADAFVQQFLGRNRFGSDAPDMMVRTAFTPDGEVSKAVIFQDRKWADAFLNFWEVQKNQVDAA
;
A
#
# COMPACT_ATOMS: atom_id res chain seq x y z
N MET A 1 15.09 -15.58 8.69
CA MET A 1 14.38 -14.44 9.29
C MET A 1 13.75 -13.69 8.14
N THR A 2 12.43 -13.76 8.00
CA THR A 2 11.71 -12.95 7.01
C THR A 2 11.70 -11.52 7.55
N THR A 3 12.24 -10.59 6.78
CA THR A 3 12.32 -9.19 7.19
C THR A 3 11.09 -8.48 6.65
N ASP A 4 10.23 -8.03 7.55
CA ASP A 4 9.07 -7.23 7.18
C ASP A 4 9.53 -5.89 6.59
N ILE A 5 9.05 -5.58 5.39
CA ILE A 5 9.32 -4.31 4.72
C ILE A 5 8.15 -3.39 4.98
N VAL A 6 8.36 -2.43 5.86
CA VAL A 6 7.35 -1.43 6.23
C VAL A 6 7.48 -0.25 5.28
N VAL A 7 6.43 -0.03 4.50
CA VAL A 7 6.24 1.14 3.64
C VAL A 7 5.34 2.12 4.38
N ASP A 8 5.96 3.17 4.92
CA ASP A 8 5.25 4.32 5.46
C ASP A 8 5.03 5.34 4.34
N LEU A 9 3.77 5.62 4.04
CA LEU A 9 3.36 6.55 2.98
C LEU A 9 3.24 8.00 3.50
N GLY A 10 3.40 8.22 4.80
CA GLY A 10 3.29 9.55 5.41
C GLY A 10 1.92 10.18 5.21
N LEU A 11 0.84 9.38 5.27
CA LEU A 11 -0.54 9.84 5.06
C LEU A 11 -0.93 10.82 6.18
N LYS A 12 -1.42 12.01 5.81
CA LYS A 12 -1.75 13.08 6.77
C LYS A 12 -3.23 13.39 6.84
N SER A 13 -4.01 13.01 5.81
CA SER A 13 -5.43 13.33 5.73
C SER A 13 -6.31 12.07 5.77
N ALA A 14 -7.56 12.26 6.21
CA ALA A 14 -8.58 11.20 6.17
C ALA A 14 -8.86 10.73 4.73
N GLU A 15 -8.73 11.63 3.74
CA GLU A 15 -8.89 11.33 2.32
C GLU A 15 -7.76 10.44 1.80
N GLU A 16 -6.49 10.75 2.12
CA GLU A 16 -5.34 9.91 1.78
C GLU A 16 -5.45 8.52 2.42
N ILE A 17 -5.96 8.46 3.66
CA ILE A 17 -6.23 7.21 4.38
C ILE A 17 -7.32 6.38 3.69
N ALA A 18 -8.40 7.01 3.22
CA ALA A 18 -9.45 6.34 2.47
C ALA A 18 -8.95 5.85 1.10
N LEU A 19 -8.15 6.69 0.42
CA LEU A 19 -7.52 6.35 -0.85
C LEU A 19 -6.61 5.13 -0.72
N LEU A 20 -5.86 5.01 0.39
CA LEU A 20 -5.00 3.84 0.64
C LEU A 20 -5.79 2.52 0.56
N ALA A 21 -6.98 2.45 1.14
CA ALA A 21 -7.79 1.23 1.07
C ALA A 21 -8.16 0.88 -0.38
N THR A 22 -8.61 1.87 -1.15
CA THR A 22 -8.96 1.68 -2.57
C THR A 22 -7.75 1.29 -3.42
N VAL A 23 -6.60 1.94 -3.21
CA VAL A 23 -5.37 1.67 -3.96
C VAL A 23 -4.79 0.31 -3.61
N ALA A 24 -4.83 -0.10 -2.34
CA ALA A 24 -4.41 -1.43 -1.89
C ALA A 24 -5.23 -2.54 -2.57
N ASP A 25 -6.56 -2.39 -2.58
CA ASP A 25 -7.45 -3.35 -3.24
C ASP A 25 -7.20 -3.39 -4.76
N ALA A 26 -7.07 -2.23 -5.40
CA ALA A 26 -6.79 -2.12 -6.83
C ALA A 26 -5.43 -2.75 -7.21
N PHE A 27 -4.40 -2.53 -6.39
CA PHE A 27 -3.07 -3.10 -6.59
C PHE A 27 -3.14 -4.64 -6.55
N VAL A 28 -3.75 -5.20 -5.50
CA VAL A 28 -3.90 -6.64 -5.36
C VAL A 28 -4.72 -7.21 -6.53
N GLN A 29 -5.82 -6.57 -6.93
CA GLN A 29 -6.63 -7.01 -8.08
C GLN A 29 -5.86 -6.98 -9.41
N GLN A 30 -5.04 -5.96 -9.66
CA GLN A 30 -4.25 -5.84 -10.88
C GLN A 30 -3.24 -6.99 -11.02
N PHE A 31 -2.61 -7.40 -9.92
CA PHE A 31 -1.60 -8.47 -9.92
C PHE A 31 -2.20 -9.87 -9.74
N LEU A 32 -3.28 -10.03 -8.98
CA LEU A 32 -4.07 -11.25 -8.97
C LEU A 32 -4.64 -11.54 -10.36
N GLY A 33 -5.18 -10.53 -11.07
CA GLY A 33 -5.71 -10.69 -12.42
C GLY A 33 -4.67 -11.14 -13.45
N ARG A 34 -3.40 -10.74 -13.26
CA ARG A 34 -2.27 -11.12 -14.12
C ARG A 34 -1.65 -12.48 -13.76
N ASN A 35 -1.72 -12.89 -12.50
CA ASN A 35 -1.00 -14.06 -11.97
C ASN A 35 -1.90 -15.00 -11.13
N ARG A 36 -3.16 -15.20 -11.55
CA ARG A 36 -4.22 -15.95 -10.84
C ARG A 36 -3.84 -17.36 -10.34
N PHE A 37 -2.76 -17.95 -10.86
CA PHE A 37 -2.28 -19.30 -10.55
C PHE A 37 -0.80 -19.36 -10.15
N GLY A 38 -0.13 -18.22 -10.00
CA GLY A 38 1.31 -18.16 -9.71
C GLY A 38 1.59 -18.09 -8.21
N SER A 39 2.64 -18.77 -7.75
CA SER A 39 3.16 -18.70 -6.37
C SER A 39 3.80 -17.33 -6.03
N ASP A 40 3.66 -16.35 -6.91
CA ASP A 40 4.28 -15.02 -6.88
C ASP A 40 3.17 -13.96 -6.95
N ALA A 41 2.31 -13.98 -5.94
CA ALA A 41 1.31 -12.95 -5.68
C ALA A 41 1.81 -12.03 -4.55
N PRO A 42 1.44 -10.74 -4.55
CA PRO A 42 1.82 -9.85 -3.46
C PRO A 42 1.16 -10.28 -2.15
N ASP A 43 1.98 -10.53 -1.13
CA ASP A 43 1.53 -10.66 0.26
C ASP A 43 1.73 -9.32 0.98
N MET A 44 0.64 -8.78 1.51
CA MET A 44 0.55 -7.39 1.93
C MET A 44 -0.35 -7.26 3.16
N MET A 45 0.13 -6.57 4.19
CA MET A 45 -0.63 -6.26 5.41
C MET A 45 -0.72 -4.75 5.59
N VAL A 46 -1.87 -4.24 6.03
CA VAL A 46 -2.02 -2.83 6.39
C VAL A 46 -2.00 -2.71 7.91
N ARG A 47 -0.97 -2.05 8.44
CA ARG A 47 -0.88 -1.71 9.85
C ARG A 47 -1.54 -0.36 10.08
N THR A 48 -2.46 -0.30 11.03
CA THR A 48 -3.04 0.95 11.54
C THR A 48 -2.55 1.17 12.96
N ALA A 49 -2.02 2.34 13.28
CA ALA A 49 -1.52 2.67 14.60
C ALA A 49 -1.84 4.13 14.96
N PHE A 50 -2.04 4.42 16.24
CA PHE A 50 -2.12 5.79 16.73
C PHE A 50 -0.72 6.33 16.98
N THR A 51 -0.44 7.52 16.44
CA THR A 51 0.79 8.26 16.74
C THR A 51 0.69 8.87 18.15
N PRO A 52 1.82 9.21 18.78
CA PRO A 52 1.83 9.94 20.05
C PRO A 52 1.06 11.28 20.01
N ASP A 53 0.93 11.85 18.81
CA ASP A 53 0.21 13.11 18.56
C ASP A 53 -1.31 12.92 18.45
N GLY A 54 -1.80 11.69 18.60
CA GLY A 54 -3.23 11.37 18.54
C GLY A 54 -3.78 11.16 17.12
N GLU A 55 -2.92 11.16 16.11
CA GLU A 55 -3.30 10.94 14.72
C GLU A 55 -3.26 9.45 14.34
N VAL A 56 -4.07 9.07 13.36
CA VAL A 56 -4.06 7.70 12.81
C VAL A 56 -2.99 7.62 11.74
N SER A 57 -1.97 6.78 11.97
CA SER A 57 -0.99 6.39 10.97
C SER A 57 -1.37 5.06 10.32
N LYS A 58 -1.11 4.93 9.02
CA LYS A 58 -1.20 3.66 8.30
C LYS A 58 0.10 3.40 7.56
N ALA A 59 0.56 2.15 7.64
CA ALA A 59 1.71 1.66 6.89
C ALA A 59 1.34 0.36 6.19
N VAL A 60 1.93 0.13 5.03
CA VAL A 60 1.76 -1.12 4.26
C VAL A 60 3.00 -1.97 4.46
N ILE A 61 2.81 -3.23 4.80
CA ILE A 61 3.89 -4.16 5.12
C ILE A 61 3.92 -5.25 4.06
N PHE A 62 5.13 -5.53 3.56
CA PHE A 62 5.40 -6.54 2.55
C PHE A 62 6.43 -7.55 3.04
N GLN A 63 6.33 -8.78 2.55
CA GLN A 63 7.35 -9.82 2.76
C GLN A 63 8.46 -9.78 1.70
N ASP A 64 8.21 -9.15 0.54
CA ASP A 64 9.15 -9.06 -0.59
C ASP A 64 9.31 -7.60 -1.05
N ARG A 65 10.56 -7.19 -1.25
CA ARG A 65 10.92 -5.84 -1.68
C ARG A 65 10.41 -5.51 -3.07
N LYS A 66 10.34 -6.50 -3.96
CA LYS A 66 9.78 -6.34 -5.30
C LYS A 66 8.36 -5.79 -5.25
N TRP A 67 7.54 -6.30 -4.32
CA TRP A 67 6.15 -5.86 -4.17
C TRP A 67 6.05 -4.51 -3.48
N ALA A 68 6.91 -4.24 -2.49
CA ALA A 68 7.00 -2.92 -1.86
C ALA A 68 7.34 -1.82 -2.88
N ASP A 69 8.36 -2.04 -3.72
CA ASP A 69 8.80 -1.09 -4.75
C ASP A 69 7.71 -0.92 -5.83
N ALA A 70 7.05 -2.02 -6.24
CA ALA A 70 5.94 -1.96 -7.19
C ALA A 70 4.74 -1.18 -6.64
N PHE A 71 4.41 -1.38 -5.37
CA PHE A 71 3.32 -0.68 -4.71
C PHE A 71 3.61 0.81 -4.55
N LEU A 72 4.83 1.19 -4.16
CA LEU A 72 5.24 2.61 -4.08
C LEU A 72 5.05 3.32 -5.43
N ASN A 73 5.52 2.71 -6.52
CA ASN A 73 5.31 3.27 -7.86
C ASN A 73 3.82 3.37 -8.22
N PHE A 74 3.02 2.37 -7.85
CA PHE A 74 1.58 2.38 -8.10
C PHE A 74 0.88 3.49 -7.31
N TRP A 75 1.24 3.66 -6.04
CA TRP A 75 0.72 4.70 -5.16
C TRP A 75 0.99 6.10 -5.70
N GLU A 76 2.23 6.40 -6.10
CA GLU A 76 2.60 7.70 -6.69
C GLU A 76 1.80 8.01 -7.96
N VAL A 77 1.55 7.01 -8.82
CA VAL A 77 0.70 7.20 -10.00
C VAL A 77 -0.74 7.50 -9.63
N GLN A 78 -1.31 6.79 -8.65
CA GLN A 78 -2.70 7.02 -8.20
C GLN A 78 -2.87 8.37 -7.52
N LYS A 79 -1.90 8.78 -6.68
CA LYS A 79 -1.91 10.08 -6.01
C LYS A 79 -1.91 11.23 -7.02
N ASN A 80 -1.04 11.17 -8.03
CA ASN A 80 -1.00 12.16 -9.10
C ASN A 80 -2.29 12.22 -9.93
N GLN A 81 -3.03 11.12 -10.06
CA GLN A 81 -4.32 11.11 -10.75
C GLN A 81 -5.43 11.76 -9.92
N VAL A 82 -5.41 11.59 -8.59
CA VAL A 82 -6.36 12.24 -7.67
C VAL A 82 -6.08 13.73 -7.56
N ASP A 83 -4.81 14.15 -7.49
CA ASP A 83 -4.43 15.57 -7.44
C ASP A 83 -4.73 16.32 -8.75
N ALA A 84 -4.88 15.60 -9.87
CA ALA A 84 -5.18 16.16 -11.18
C ALA A 84 -6.69 16.21 -11.53
N ALA A 85 -7.55 15.65 -10.68
CA ALA A 85 -9.01 15.57 -10.86
C ALA A 85 -9.75 16.68 -10.11
#